data_AF-A0A402B2Y4-F1
#
_entry.id   AF-A0A402B2Y4-F1
#
_cell.length_a   1.000
_cell.length_b   1.000
_cell.length_c   1.000
_cell.angle_alpha   90.00
_cell.angle_beta   90.00
_cell.angle_gamma   90.00
#
_symmetry.space_group_name_H-M   'P 1'
#
loop_
_entity.id
_entity.type
_entity.pdbx_description
1 polymer ?
#
loop_
_entity_poly.entity_id
_entity_poly.type
_entity_poly.pdbx_seq_one_letter_code
_entity_poly.pdbx_strand_id
1 'polypeptide(L)'
;MVHDNNLTGRAVKVLALSQQEARQLNHAYVGTEHLLLALLREGHGLAATVLKEQGVEYKDMQQAISQHLYAAHRHQQRKYGLYAAVATLAGIALLTYIFTH
;
A
#
# COMPACT_ATOMS: atom_id res chain seq x y z
N MET A 1 3.11 28.81 -5.75
CA MET A 1 3.39 27.65 -6.61
C MET A 1 2.20 26.70 -6.58
N VAL A 2 1.10 27.13 -7.20
CA VAL A 2 -0.07 26.28 -7.47
C VAL A 2 0.17 25.79 -8.90
N HIS A 3 0.37 24.49 -9.08
CA HIS A 3 0.30 23.93 -10.42
C HIS A 3 -1.18 23.94 -10.79
N ASP A 4 -1.55 24.77 -11.77
CA ASP A 4 -2.88 24.75 -12.39
C ASP A 4 -3.05 23.39 -13.06
N ASN A 5 -3.57 22.48 -12.26
CA ASN A 5 -3.81 21.08 -12.56
C ASN A 5 -5.19 21.03 -13.20
N ASN A 6 -5.24 20.74 -14.50
CA ASN A 6 -6.46 20.66 -15.31
C ASN A 6 -7.31 19.42 -14.96
N LEU A 7 -7.49 19.17 -13.66
CA LEU A 7 -8.28 18.09 -13.10
C LEU A 7 -9.71 18.56 -12.91
N THR A 8 -10.64 17.67 -13.20
CA THR A 8 -12.05 17.89 -12.87
C THR A 8 -12.20 18.02 -11.34
N GLY A 9 -13.21 18.77 -10.88
CA GLY A 9 -13.50 18.88 -9.44
C GLY A 9 -13.71 17.50 -8.78
N ARG A 10 -14.20 16.53 -9.55
CA ARG A 10 -14.29 15.12 -9.12
C ARG A 10 -12.91 14.49 -8.88
N ALA A 11 -11.96 14.66 -9.80
CA ALA A 11 -10.61 14.14 -9.61
C ALA A 11 -9.90 14.78 -8.40
N VAL A 12 -10.08 16.08 -8.17
CA VAL A 12 -9.57 16.76 -6.96
C VAL A 12 -10.19 16.15 -5.69
N LYS A 13 -11.51 15.91 -5.68
CA LYS A 13 -12.20 15.25 -4.57
C LYS A 13 -11.67 13.84 -4.31
N VAL A 14 -11.47 13.04 -5.35
CA VAL A 14 -10.90 11.69 -5.23
C VAL A 14 -9.49 11.71 -4.64
N LEU A 15 -8.64 12.66 -5.05
CA LEU A 15 -7.29 12.81 -4.49
C LEU A 15 -7.30 13.26 -3.02
N ALA A 16 -8.26 14.09 -2.62
CA ALA A 16 -8.42 14.46 -1.22
C ALA A 16 -8.90 13.27 -0.37
N LEU A 17 -9.85 12.49 -0.89
CA LEU A 17 -10.34 11.27 -0.26
C LEU A 17 -9.23 10.22 -0.13
N SER A 18 -8.39 10.02 -1.14
CA SER A 18 -7.31 9.02 -1.06
C SER A 18 -6.26 9.37 0.00
N GLN A 19 -5.96 10.65 0.18
CA GLN A 19 -5.13 11.13 1.29
C GLN A 19 -5.79 10.92 2.66
N GLN A 20 -7.13 11.00 2.73
CA GLN A 20 -7.85 10.67 3.95
C GLN A 20 -7.79 9.17 4.25
N GLU A 21 -7.99 8.31 3.25
CA GLU A 21 -7.87 6.85 3.39
C GLU A 21 -6.47 6.44 3.88
N ALA A 22 -5.41 6.98 3.28
CA ALA A 22 -4.03 6.69 3.70
C ALA A 22 -3.79 7.08 5.17
N ARG A 23 -4.30 8.24 5.61
CA ARG A 23 -4.22 8.66 7.01
C ARG A 23 -5.03 7.76 7.94
N GLN A 24 -6.23 7.35 7.54
CA GLN A 24 -7.08 6.44 8.33
C GLN A 24 -6.45 5.06 8.51
N LEU A 25 -5.68 4.60 7.53
CA LEU A 25 -4.94 3.34 7.57
C LEU A 25 -3.52 3.46 8.13
N ASN A 26 -3.10 4.64 8.59
CA ASN A 26 -1.75 4.94 9.08
C ASN A 26 -0.63 4.63 8.06
N HIS A 27 -0.89 4.84 6.77
CA HIS A 27 0.11 4.70 5.72
C HIS A 27 0.78 6.05 5.41
N ALA A 28 2.11 6.04 5.29
CA ALA A 28 2.90 7.25 5.05
C ALA A 28 2.80 7.79 3.61
N TYR A 29 2.25 7.01 2.68
CA TYR A 29 2.10 7.38 1.27
C TYR A 29 0.74 6.94 0.72
N VAL A 30 0.29 7.64 -0.32
CA VAL A 30 -0.93 7.30 -1.05
C VAL A 30 -0.59 6.28 -2.14
N GLY A 31 -0.86 5.00 -1.86
CA GLY A 31 -0.85 3.93 -2.85
C GLY A 31 -2.12 3.84 -3.71
N THR A 32 -2.11 2.97 -4.72
CA THR A 32 -3.24 2.75 -5.66
C THR A 32 -4.49 2.23 -4.97
N GLU A 33 -4.34 1.51 -3.87
CA GLU A 33 -5.40 0.97 -3.03
C GLU A 33 -6.21 2.08 -2.34
N HIS A 34 -5.56 3.15 -1.91
CA HIS A 34 -6.23 4.33 -1.35
C HIS A 34 -7.00 5.10 -2.41
N LEU A 35 -6.47 5.14 -3.64
CA LEU A 35 -7.15 5.74 -4.78
C LEU A 35 -8.41 4.95 -5.15
N LEU A 36 -8.34 3.62 -5.11
CA LEU A 36 -9.48 2.73 -5.34
C LEU A 36 -10.56 2.92 -4.27
N LEU A 37 -10.19 2.96 -2.99
CA LEU A 37 -11.13 3.26 -1.89
C LEU A 37 -11.75 4.65 -2.04
N ALA A 38 -10.96 5.64 -2.43
CA ALA A 38 -11.45 6.99 -2.69
C ALA A 38 -12.45 7.05 -3.85
N LEU A 39 -12.25 6.30 -4.93
CA LEU A 39 -13.19 6.20 -6.05
C LEU A 39 -14.51 5.55 -5.63
N LEU A 40 -14.45 4.50 -4.82
CA LEU A 40 -15.63 3.86 -4.24
C LEU A 40 -16.38 4.79 -3.29
N ARG A 41 -15.65 5.50 -2.43
CA ARG A 41 -16.21 6.44 -1.45
C ARG A 41 -16.76 7.71 -2.08
N GLU A 42 -16.16 8.17 -3.18
CA GLU A 42 -16.71 9.25 -3.98
C GLU A 42 -18.07 8.87 -4.54
N GLY A 43 -18.30 7.57 -4.79
CA GLY A 43 -19.61 6.97 -5.02
C GLY A 43 -20.21 7.28 -6.39
N HIS A 44 -19.53 8.09 -7.19
CA HIS A 44 -19.98 8.48 -8.52
C HIS A 44 -18.99 7.98 -9.57
N GLY A 45 -19.53 7.60 -10.73
CA GLY A 45 -18.77 7.17 -11.92
C GLY A 45 -18.41 5.68 -11.97
N LEU A 46 -17.73 5.32 -13.06
CA LEU A 46 -17.66 3.94 -13.57
C LEU A 46 -17.16 2.92 -12.54
N ALA A 47 -16.12 3.23 -11.77
CA ALA A 47 -15.55 2.29 -10.79
C ALA A 47 -16.56 1.91 -9.69
N ALA A 48 -17.31 2.89 -9.17
CA ALA A 48 -18.35 2.65 -8.18
C ALA A 48 -19.53 1.88 -8.77
N THR A 49 -19.94 2.21 -10.01
CA THR A 49 -21.00 1.50 -10.72
C THR A 49 -20.64 0.04 -10.96
N VAL A 50 -19.48 -0.24 -11.56
CA VAL A 50 -19.04 -1.60 -11.91
C VAL A 50 -18.91 -2.46 -10.66
N LEU A 51 -18.28 -1.94 -9.59
CA LEU A 51 -18.11 -2.72 -8.36
C LEU A 51 -19.44 -3.00 -7.66
N LYS A 52 -20.37 -2.03 -7.67
CA LYS A 52 -21.73 -2.22 -7.16
C LYS A 52 -22.54 -3.23 -7.99
N GLU A 53 -22.40 -3.21 -9.31
CA GLU A 53 -23.01 -4.21 -10.21
C GLU A 53 -22.47 -5.62 -9.96
N GLN A 54 -21.23 -5.74 -9.51
CA GLN A 54 -20.64 -7.00 -9.07
C GLN A 54 -20.97 -7.37 -7.60
N GLY A 55 -21.82 -6.59 -6.92
CA GLY A 55 -22.20 -6.83 -5.53
C GLY A 55 -21.10 -6.54 -4.50
N VAL A 56 -20.06 -5.81 -4.90
CA VAL A 56 -18.94 -5.43 -4.02
C VAL A 56 -19.23 -4.06 -3.41
N GLU A 57 -19.41 -4.02 -2.09
CA GLU A 57 -19.54 -2.76 -1.36
C GLU A 57 -18.18 -2.22 -0.92
N TYR A 58 -18.17 -0.95 -0.49
CA TYR A 58 -16.98 -0.29 0.05
C TYR A 58 -16.30 -1.12 1.16
N LYS A 59 -17.10 -1.70 2.06
CA LYS A 59 -16.59 -2.51 3.19
C LYS A 59 -15.87 -3.76 2.72
N ASP A 60 -16.41 -4.46 1.72
CA ASP A 60 -15.81 -5.67 1.16
C ASP A 60 -14.44 -5.35 0.55
N MET A 61 -14.37 -4.24 -0.21
CA MET A 61 -13.11 -3.78 -0.80
C MET A 61 -12.10 -3.36 0.27
N GLN A 62 -12.52 -2.60 1.29
CA GLN A 62 -11.66 -2.19 2.39
C GLN A 62 -11.08 -3.40 3.13
N GLN A 63 -11.90 -4.43 3.36
CA GLN A 63 -11.47 -5.66 4.00
C GLN A 63 -10.47 -6.44 3.14
N ALA A 64 -10.75 -6.58 1.84
CA ALA A 64 -9.84 -7.25 0.90
C ALA A 64 -8.47 -6.54 0.81
N ILE A 65 -8.47 -5.21 0.72
CA ILE A 65 -7.23 -4.41 0.72
C ILE A 65 -6.46 -4.60 2.02
N SER A 66 -7.14 -4.53 3.16
CA SER A 66 -6.50 -4.73 4.47
C SER A 66 -5.84 -6.11 4.55
N GLN A 67 -6.55 -7.17 4.16
CA GLN A 67 -6.01 -8.53 4.13
C GLN A 67 -4.79 -8.66 3.21
N HIS A 68 -4.84 -8.06 2.02
CA HIS A 68 -3.73 -8.10 1.08
C HIS A 68 -2.50 -7.37 1.61
N LEU A 69 -2.67 -6.21 2.25
CA LEU A 69 -1.56 -5.47 2.85
C LEU A 69 -0.93 -6.22 4.03
N TYR A 70 -1.74 -6.85 4.89
CA TYR A 70 -1.22 -7.72 5.95
C TYR A 70 -0.46 -8.94 5.40
N ALA A 71 -0.91 -9.53 4.29
CA ALA A 71 -0.20 -10.62 3.63
C ALA A 71 1.13 -10.16 2.97
N ALA A 72 1.12 -8.99 2.32
CA ALA A 72 2.28 -8.38 1.69
C ALA A 72 3.38 -8.05 2.72
N HIS A 73 3.01 -7.46 3.86
CA HIS A 73 3.96 -7.20 4.95
C HIS A 73 4.62 -8.48 5.48
N ARG A 74 3.90 -9.60 5.55
CA ARG A 74 4.50 -10.90 5.94
C ARG A 74 5.49 -11.43 4.91
N HIS A 75 5.25 -11.24 3.62
CA HIS A 75 6.19 -11.65 2.57
C HIS A 75 7.46 -10.80 2.56
N GLN A 76 7.33 -9.50 2.82
CA GLN A 76 8.46 -8.58 2.87
C GLN A 76 9.36 -8.85 4.10
N GLN A 77 8.77 -9.05 5.29
CA GLN A 77 9.55 -9.35 6.50
C GLN A 77 10.30 -10.69 6.43
N ARG A 78 9.76 -11.72 5.75
CA ARG A 78 10.46 -13.02 5.58
C ARG A 78 11.73 -12.91 4.75
N LYS A 79 11.75 -12.05 3.72
CA LYS A 79 12.96 -11.82 2.91
C LYS A 79 14.06 -11.16 3.75
N TYR A 80 13.76 -10.05 4.43
CA TYR A 80 14.75 -9.33 5.25
C TYR A 80 15.23 -10.12 6.47
N GLY A 81 14.37 -10.89 7.13
CA GLY A 81 14.78 -11.76 8.25
C GLY A 81 15.75 -12.87 7.81
N LEU A 82 15.55 -13.43 6.62
CA LEU A 82 16.44 -14.46 6.08
C LEU A 82 17.80 -13.86 5.66
N TYR A 83 17.81 -12.69 5.00
CA TYR A 83 19.07 -12.01 4.69
C TYR A 83 19.83 -11.57 5.93
N ALA A 84 19.15 -11.15 7.01
CA ALA A 84 19.80 -10.78 8.26
C ALA A 84 20.55 -11.97 8.89
N ALA A 85 19.95 -13.15 8.90
CA ALA A 85 20.59 -14.38 9.40
C ALA A 85 21.77 -14.83 8.53
N VAL A 86 21.62 -14.79 7.19
CA VAL A 86 22.70 -15.20 6.28
C VAL A 86 23.86 -14.19 6.28
N ALA A 87 23.57 -12.89 6.36
CA ALA A 87 24.57 -11.84 6.45
C ALA A 87 25.38 -11.90 7.76
N THR A 88 24.73 -12.24 8.89
CA THR A 88 25.45 -12.45 10.16
C THR A 88 26.38 -13.67 10.07
N LEU A 89 25.94 -14.78 9.48
CA LEU A 89 26.78 -15.97 9.30
C LEU A 89 27.99 -15.69 8.39
N ALA A 90 27.79 -15.00 7.26
CA ALA A 90 28.88 -14.63 6.36
C ALA A 90 29.90 -13.68 7.03
N GLY A 91 29.42 -12.71 7.81
CA GLY A 91 30.28 -11.79 8.57
C GLY A 91 31.12 -12.49 9.64
N ILE A 92 30.52 -13.43 10.39
CA ILE A 92 31.23 -14.24 11.40
C ILE A 92 32.30 -15.13 10.73
N ALA A 93 31.99 -15.74 9.59
CA ALA A 93 32.95 -16.57 8.86
C ALA A 93 34.13 -15.74 8.33
N LEU A 94 33.88 -14.54 7.81
CA LEU A 94 34.92 -13.63 7.34
C LEU A 94 35.83 -13.16 8.48
N LEU A 95 35.26 -12.81 9.64
CA LEU A 95 36.02 -12.41 10.82
C LEU A 95 36.90 -13.55 11.37
N THR A 96 36.38 -14.78 11.34
CA THR A 96 37.14 -15.97 11.77
C THR A 96 38.31 -16.24 10.82
N TYR A 97 38.11 -16.06 9.52
CA TYR A 97 39.15 -16.23 8.51
C TYR A 97 40.29 -15.20 8.66
N ILE A 98 39.96 -13.93 8.87
CA ILE A 98 40.94 -12.85 9.06
C ILE A 98 41.76 -13.02 10.36
N PHE A 99 41.19 -13.61 11.41
CA PHE A 99 41.90 -13.80 12.69
C PHE A 99 42.77 -15.07 12.72
N THR A 100 42.55 -16.02 11.80
CA THR A 100 43.21 -17.33 11.79
C THR A 100 44.40 -17.40 10.81
N HIS A 101 44.62 -16.39 9.97
CA HIS A 101 45.74 -16.29 9.02
C HIS A 101 46.48 -14.97 9.21
#